data_AF-A0A076LKN9-F1
#
_entry.id   AF-A0A076LKN9-F1
#
_cell.length_a   1.000
_cell.length_b   1.000
_cell.length_c   1.000
_cell.angle_alpha   90.00
_cell.angle_beta   90.00
_cell.angle_gamma   90.00
#
_symmetry.space_group_name_H-M   'P 1'
#
loop_
_entity.id
_entity.type
_entity.pdbx_description
1 polymer ?
#
loop_
_entity_poly.entity_id
_entity_poly.type
_entity_poly.pdbx_seq_one_letter_code
_entity_poly.pdbx_strand_id
1 'polypeptide(L)'
;MVGDVPVLLIMKKPIVVSGDVSVYDVAKIMIKENVPCVLVVCGKPNHESIEVATDEDMINKVLIKKLPPDKIKVEDIASDKLVTIPPDTTIDEALKIMNKYKTKELFIVDEGKIVGVITQDDITKVTPEIISTLKELVNYLLKIIDEVINENENNESSEIQKTDSNDDDKKENNKENNNKLKLKKRI
;
A
#
# COMPACT_ATOMS: atom_id res chain seq x y z
N MET A 1 5.97 -12.30 -4.83
CA MET A 1 7.31 -11.76 -5.13
C MET A 1 7.20 -10.25 -5.12
N VAL A 2 7.34 -9.62 -3.94
CA VAL A 2 7.28 -8.13 -3.82
C VAL A 2 8.61 -7.50 -4.24
N GLY A 3 9.66 -8.31 -4.40
CA GLY A 3 11.01 -7.89 -4.74
C GLY A 3 11.14 -7.10 -6.04
N ASP A 4 10.33 -7.39 -7.06
CA ASP A 4 10.39 -6.75 -8.39
C ASP A 4 9.64 -5.39 -8.45
N VAL A 5 9.04 -4.95 -7.34
CA VAL A 5 8.34 -3.67 -7.28
C VAL A 5 9.37 -2.52 -7.29
N PRO A 6 9.24 -1.52 -8.18
CA PRO A 6 10.09 -0.34 -8.17
C PRO A 6 9.94 0.49 -6.89
N VAL A 7 11.05 0.97 -6.34
CA VAL A 7 11.06 1.80 -5.12
C VAL A 7 10.27 3.10 -5.28
N LEU A 8 10.16 3.64 -6.50
CA LEU A 8 9.35 4.84 -6.81
C LEU A 8 7.90 4.73 -6.33
N LEU A 9 7.33 3.53 -6.29
CA LEU A 9 5.93 3.32 -5.90
C LEU A 9 5.68 3.42 -4.39
N ILE A 10 6.74 3.30 -3.59
CA ILE A 10 6.64 3.21 -2.13
C ILE A 10 7.55 4.22 -1.41
N MET A 11 8.36 4.98 -2.16
CA MET A 11 9.21 6.02 -1.61
C MET A 11 8.38 7.16 -1.00
N LYS A 12 9.00 7.89 -0.08
CA LYS A 12 8.43 9.10 0.53
C LYS A 12 9.17 10.32 0.01
N LYS A 13 8.51 11.49 0.12
CA LYS A 13 9.18 12.77 -0.12
C LYS A 13 10.26 13.00 0.94
N PRO A 14 11.46 13.44 0.55
CA PRO A 14 12.50 13.74 1.53
C PRO A 14 12.10 14.98 2.33
N ILE A 15 12.43 14.97 3.62
CA ILE A 15 12.34 16.16 4.46
C ILE A 15 13.65 16.92 4.34
N VAL A 16 13.56 18.19 3.98
CA VAL A 16 14.69 19.07 3.75
C VAL A 16 14.66 20.20 4.78
N VAL A 17 15.78 20.45 5.44
CA VAL A 17 15.95 21.51 6.43
C VAL A 17 17.17 22.38 6.10
N SER A 18 17.16 23.62 6.58
CA SER A 18 18.34 24.50 6.52
C SER A 18 19.41 24.06 7.51
N GLY A 19 20.67 24.20 7.13
CA GLY A 19 21.83 23.79 7.93
C GLY A 19 21.97 24.50 9.27
N ASP A 20 21.45 25.71 9.39
CA ASP A 20 21.52 26.55 10.59
C ASP A 20 20.50 26.17 11.69
N VAL A 21 19.56 25.26 11.39
CA VAL A 21 18.57 24.75 12.35
C VAL A 21 19.27 23.95 13.45
N SER A 22 18.79 24.07 14.69
CA SER A 22 19.35 23.32 15.81
C SER A 22 19.12 21.81 15.70
N VAL A 23 20.03 21.00 16.22
CA VAL A 23 19.84 19.54 16.28
C VAL A 23 18.57 19.16 17.05
N TYR A 24 18.24 19.91 18.10
CA TYR A 24 17.01 19.69 18.87
C TYR A 24 15.75 19.88 18.03
N ASP A 25 15.66 20.95 17.24
CA ASP A 25 14.49 21.19 16.41
C ASP A 25 14.40 20.21 15.25
N VAL A 26 15.53 19.78 14.68
CA VAL A 26 15.55 18.68 13.71
C VAL A 26 15.05 17.38 14.32
N ALA A 27 15.45 17.04 15.56
CA ALA A 27 14.95 15.86 16.24
C ALA A 27 13.42 15.90 16.44
N LYS A 28 12.85 17.08 16.73
CA LYS A 28 11.39 17.25 16.78
C LYS A 28 10.73 17.01 15.43
N ILE A 29 11.32 17.53 14.34
CA ILE A 29 10.82 17.32 12.98
C ILE A 29 10.83 15.82 12.66
N MET A 30 11.93 15.12 12.93
CA MET A 30 12.06 13.67 12.71
C MET A 30 10.96 12.88 13.44
N ILE A 31 10.71 13.18 14.72
CA ILE A 31 9.65 12.52 15.51
C ILE A 31 8.26 12.85 14.95
N LYS A 32 7.99 14.12 14.68
CA LYS A 32 6.68 14.60 14.22
C LYS A 32 6.31 14.00 12.87
N GLU A 33 7.25 13.99 11.94
CA GLU A 33 7.05 13.48 10.58
C GLU A 33 7.32 11.98 10.48
N ASN A 34 7.76 11.35 11.58
CA ASN A 34 8.09 9.93 11.67
C ASN A 34 9.10 9.48 10.61
N VAL A 35 10.21 10.21 10.51
CA VAL A 35 11.32 9.92 9.59
C VAL A 35 12.64 9.70 10.34
N PRO A 36 13.50 8.77 9.89
CA PRO A 36 14.77 8.49 10.57
C PRO A 36 15.90 9.43 10.17
N CYS A 37 15.74 10.17 9.07
CA CYS A 37 16.77 11.07 8.54
C CYS A 37 16.14 12.31 7.87
N VAL A 38 16.95 13.35 7.72
CA VAL A 38 16.61 14.56 6.96
C VAL A 38 17.74 14.93 6.01
N LEU A 39 17.38 15.53 4.88
CA LEU A 39 18.32 16.23 4.03
C LEU A 39 18.60 17.61 4.60
N VAL A 40 19.87 17.98 4.63
CA VAL A 40 20.35 19.25 5.17
C VAL A 40 20.95 20.05 4.03
N VAL A 41 20.46 21.27 3.86
CA VAL A 41 21.05 22.25 2.95
C VAL A 41 22.10 23.04 3.71
N CYS A 42 23.36 22.69 3.49
CA CYS A 42 24.51 23.31 4.16
C CYS A 42 24.97 24.51 3.33
N GLY A 43 24.86 25.71 3.91
CA GLY A 43 25.26 26.96 3.26
C GLY A 43 26.64 27.40 3.71
N LYS A 44 27.69 27.13 2.91
CA LYS A 44 29.01 27.76 3.08
C LYS A 44 29.14 28.95 2.12
N PRO A 45 29.94 29.98 2.44
CA PRO A 45 30.20 31.06 1.50
C PRO A 45 30.70 30.46 0.15
N ASN A 46 29.96 30.70 -0.93
CA ASN A 46 30.21 30.22 -2.30
C ASN A 46 29.98 28.73 -2.59
N HIS A 47 29.45 27.94 -1.65
CA HIS A 47 29.15 26.53 -1.91
C HIS A 47 27.95 26.07 -1.09
N GLU A 48 26.91 25.63 -1.77
CA GLU A 48 25.75 24.97 -1.17
C GLU A 48 25.89 23.47 -1.42
N SER A 49 25.86 22.67 -0.35
CA SER A 49 25.86 21.21 -0.42
C SER A 49 24.57 20.65 0.17
N ILE A 50 24.10 19.54 -0.40
CA ILE A 50 23.04 18.73 0.21
C ILE A 50 23.72 17.59 0.93
N GLU A 51 23.45 17.48 2.22
CA GLU A 51 23.99 16.47 3.13
C GLU A 51 22.84 15.74 3.83
N VAL A 52 23.15 14.66 4.56
CA VAL A 52 22.17 13.91 5.37
C VAL A 52 22.54 13.97 6.84
N ALA A 53 21.52 14.09 7.69
CA ALA A 53 21.65 13.90 9.13
C ALA A 53 20.66 12.81 9.60
N THR A 54 21.17 11.87 10.40
CA THR A 54 20.40 10.73 10.93
C THR A 54 20.34 10.75 12.46
N ASP A 55 19.50 9.89 13.04
CA ASP A 55 19.49 9.63 14.48
C ASP A 55 20.86 9.19 15.02
N GLU A 56 21.60 8.38 14.25
CA GLU A 56 22.95 7.92 14.59
C GLU A 56 23.95 9.08 14.67
N ASP A 57 23.83 10.09 13.79
CA ASP A 57 24.63 11.30 13.87
C ASP A 57 24.34 12.08 15.15
N MET A 58 23.07 12.23 15.53
CA MET A 58 22.68 12.91 16.78
C MET A 58 23.27 12.20 18.00
N ILE A 59 23.20 10.86 18.03
CA ILE A 59 23.73 10.06 19.14
C ILE A 59 25.25 10.19 19.22
N ASN A 60 25.96 9.93 18.11
CA ASN A 60 27.42 9.84 18.09
C ASN A 60 28.12 11.19 18.12
N LYS A 61 27.56 12.22 17.49
CA LYS A 61 28.19 13.53 17.35
C LYS A 61 27.73 14.54 18.40
N VAL A 62 26.55 14.35 19.00
CA VAL A 62 26.00 15.29 20.02
C VAL A 62 25.90 14.64 21.39
N LEU A 63 25.09 13.58 21.53
CA LEU A 63 24.76 13.01 22.85
C LEU A 63 25.96 12.38 23.55
N ILE A 64 26.73 11.53 22.84
CA ILE A 64 27.93 10.88 23.39
C ILE A 64 28.98 11.92 23.82
N LYS A 65 29.07 13.04 23.09
CA LYS A 65 29.98 14.14 23.41
C LYS A 65 29.43 15.10 24.47
N LYS A 66 28.21 14.87 24.98
CA LYS A 66 27.51 15.72 25.95
C LYS A 66 27.37 17.17 25.48
N LEU A 67 27.19 17.37 24.18
CA LEU A 67 26.96 18.69 23.61
C LEU A 67 25.48 19.09 23.77
N PRO A 68 25.18 20.37 24.06
CA PRO A 68 23.81 20.85 24.18
C PRO A 68 23.10 20.90 22.81
N PRO A 69 22.06 20.08 22.55
CA PRO A 69 21.46 19.94 21.21
C PRO A 69 20.82 21.23 20.67
N ASP A 70 20.40 22.14 21.56
CA ASP A 70 19.84 23.46 21.19
C ASP A 70 20.88 24.45 20.67
N LYS A 71 22.18 24.15 20.86
CA LYS A 71 23.28 25.05 20.46
C LYS A 71 24.11 24.51 19.30
N ILE A 72 23.93 23.23 18.96
CA ILE A 72 24.60 22.61 17.82
C ILE A 72 23.68 22.74 16.62
N LYS A 73 24.23 23.21 15.50
CA LYS A 73 23.50 23.27 14.25
C LYS A 73 23.52 21.91 13.57
N VAL A 74 22.49 21.60 12.79
CA VAL A 74 22.43 20.32 12.09
C VAL A 74 23.52 20.20 11.02
N GLU A 75 23.94 21.30 10.38
CA GLU A 75 25.07 21.30 9.45
C GLU A 75 26.41 20.88 10.08
N ASP A 76 26.57 21.04 11.40
CA ASP A 76 27.79 20.63 12.10
C ASP A 76 27.87 19.10 12.30
N ILE A 77 26.74 18.41 12.17
CA ILE A 77 26.64 16.95 12.34
C ILE A 77 26.28 16.21 11.06
N ALA A 78 25.76 16.90 10.04
CA ALA A 78 25.42 16.31 8.76
C ALA A 78 26.65 15.71 8.06
N SER A 79 26.40 14.83 7.09
CA SER A 79 27.47 14.23 6.28
C SER A 79 27.07 14.10 4.81
N ASP A 80 28.07 14.06 3.95
CA ASP A 80 27.95 13.88 2.50
C ASP A 80 27.71 12.41 2.07
N LYS A 81 27.40 11.52 3.02
CA LYS A 81 27.22 10.07 2.79
C LYS A 81 25.85 9.72 2.21
N LEU A 82 25.46 10.41 1.14
CA LEU A 82 24.24 10.10 0.40
C LEU A 82 24.45 8.86 -0.47
N VAL A 83 23.81 7.75 -0.12
CA VAL A 83 23.73 6.59 -1.01
C VAL A 83 22.49 6.76 -1.89
N THR A 84 22.70 6.94 -3.19
CA THR A 84 21.64 7.25 -4.15
C THR A 84 21.33 6.08 -5.07
N ILE A 85 20.07 5.97 -5.50
CA ILE A 85 19.58 4.99 -6.47
C ILE A 85 18.62 5.64 -7.47
N PRO A 86 18.45 5.10 -8.69
CA PRO A 86 17.44 5.55 -9.63
C PRO A 86 16.02 5.08 -9.23
N PRO A 87 14.95 5.74 -9.71
CA PRO A 87 13.57 5.45 -9.30
C PRO A 87 13.05 4.06 -9.70
N ASP A 88 13.60 3.48 -10.76
CA ASP A 88 13.25 2.16 -11.27
C ASP A 88 13.91 1.00 -10.51
N THR A 89 14.84 1.30 -9.60
CA THR A 89 15.48 0.29 -8.73
C THR A 89 14.41 -0.53 -8.03
N THR A 90 14.56 -1.84 -8.03
CA THR A 90 13.61 -2.74 -7.37
C THR A 90 13.83 -2.79 -5.86
N ILE A 91 12.83 -3.22 -5.09
CA ILE A 91 12.96 -3.40 -3.63
C ILE A 91 14.11 -4.35 -3.27
N ASP A 92 14.26 -5.46 -4.00
CA ASP A 92 15.33 -6.44 -3.72
C ASP A 92 16.72 -5.85 -3.99
N GLU A 93 16.87 -5.04 -5.05
CA GLU A 93 18.11 -4.33 -5.34
C GLU A 93 18.40 -3.27 -4.27
N ALA A 94 17.39 -2.50 -3.86
CA ALA A 94 17.51 -1.52 -2.79
C ALA A 94 17.99 -2.17 -1.48
N LEU A 95 17.41 -3.30 -1.07
CA LEU A 95 17.84 -4.04 0.11
C LEU A 95 19.30 -4.54 -0.01
N LYS A 96 19.71 -5.02 -1.19
CA LYS A 96 21.11 -5.43 -1.43
C LYS A 96 22.06 -4.24 -1.32
N ILE A 97 21.68 -3.07 -1.84
CA ILE A 97 22.47 -1.84 -1.76
C ILE A 97 22.56 -1.38 -0.31
N MET A 98 21.45 -1.32 0.43
CA MET A 98 21.42 -1.00 1.87
C MET A 98 22.40 -1.88 2.65
N ASN A 99 22.35 -3.20 2.45
CA ASN A 99 23.25 -4.15 3.11
C ASN A 99 24.73 -3.93 2.72
N LYS A 100 25.00 -3.69 1.43
CA LYS A 100 26.35 -3.45 0.91
C LYS A 100 26.99 -2.20 1.50
N TYR A 101 26.25 -1.10 1.57
CA TYR A 101 26.73 0.18 2.08
C TYR A 101 26.50 0.38 3.58
N LYS A 102 25.86 -0.59 4.25
CA LYS A 102 25.48 -0.53 5.68
C LYS A 102 24.68 0.72 6.02
N THR A 103 23.79 1.12 5.11
CA THR A 103 22.84 2.23 5.30
C THR A 103 21.43 1.67 5.47
N LYS A 104 20.58 2.38 6.20
CA LYS A 104 19.17 2.05 6.41
C LYS A 104 18.24 2.83 5.48
N GLU A 105 18.77 3.84 4.79
CA GLU A 105 18.04 4.65 3.82
C GLU A 105 18.82 4.80 2.51
N LEU A 106 18.05 4.95 1.43
CA LEU A 106 18.53 5.29 0.11
C LEU A 106 17.78 6.52 -0.41
N PHE A 107 18.51 7.39 -1.10
CA PHE A 107 17.96 8.58 -1.73
C PHE A 107 17.68 8.29 -3.20
N ILE A 108 16.48 8.61 -3.65
CA ILE A 108 16.09 8.40 -5.04
C ILE A 108 16.44 9.66 -5.82
N VAL A 109 17.28 9.49 -6.85
CA VAL A 109 17.70 10.58 -7.74
C VAL A 109 17.12 10.35 -9.13
N ASP A 110 16.45 11.37 -9.64
CA ASP A 110 15.93 11.43 -11.00
C ASP A 110 16.32 12.75 -11.65
N GLU A 111 16.82 12.71 -12.88
CA GLU A 111 17.34 13.87 -13.63
C GLU A 111 18.30 14.78 -12.80
N GLY A 112 19.12 14.17 -11.96
CA GLY A 112 20.08 14.89 -11.10
C GLY A 112 19.49 15.57 -9.86
N LYS A 113 18.22 15.30 -9.54
CA LYS A 113 17.53 15.84 -8.35
C LYS A 113 17.11 14.72 -7.42
N ILE A 114 17.19 14.95 -6.11
CA ILE A 114 16.63 14.01 -5.13
C ILE A 114 15.11 14.17 -5.12
N VAL A 115 14.41 13.13 -5.56
CA VAL A 115 12.94 13.10 -5.67
C VAL A 115 12.28 12.32 -4.54
N GLY A 116 13.04 11.48 -3.83
CA GLY A 116 12.51 10.60 -2.81
C GLY A 116 13.56 10.12 -1.82
N VAL A 117 13.05 9.53 -0.74
CA VAL A 117 13.82 8.71 0.20
C VAL A 117 13.04 7.41 0.44
N ILE A 118 13.76 6.31 0.56
CA ILE A 118 13.20 5.03 0.98
C ILE A 118 14.04 4.46 2.12
N THR A 119 13.37 3.99 3.16
CA THR A 119 14.01 3.38 4.33
C THR A 119 13.75 1.88 4.37
N GLN A 120 14.59 1.14 5.09
CA GLN A 120 14.37 -0.28 5.36
C GLN A 120 13.01 -0.52 6.02
N ASP A 121 12.59 0.38 6.93
CA ASP A 121 11.28 0.34 7.59
C ASP A 121 10.13 0.47 6.59
N ASP A 122 10.23 1.36 5.60
CA ASP A 122 9.22 1.51 4.55
C ASP A 122 9.05 0.19 3.78
N ILE A 123 10.17 -0.44 3.40
CA ILE A 123 10.15 -1.73 2.69
C ILE A 123 9.46 -2.81 3.53
N THR A 124 9.71 -2.86 4.84
CA THR A 124 9.06 -3.85 5.72
C THR A 124 7.54 -3.64 5.83
N LYS A 125 7.05 -2.40 5.77
CA LYS A 125 5.62 -2.06 5.92
C LYS A 125 4.78 -2.36 4.67
N VAL A 126 5.40 -2.34 3.49
CA VAL A 126 4.73 -2.59 2.21
C VAL A 126 4.09 -3.98 2.17
N THR A 127 4.73 -4.99 2.76
CA THR A 127 4.21 -6.37 2.70
C THR A 127 2.90 -6.57 3.50
N PRO A 128 2.79 -6.16 4.78
CA PRO A 128 1.51 -6.16 5.50
C PRO A 128 0.41 -5.34 4.84
N GLU A 129 0.72 -4.13 4.36
CA GLU A 129 -0.27 -3.21 3.82
C GLU A 129 -0.90 -3.79 2.55
N ILE A 130 -0.08 -4.25 1.60
CA ILE A 130 -0.56 -4.90 0.36
C ILE A 130 -1.42 -6.14 0.69
N ILE A 131 -0.99 -6.96 1.65
CA ILE A 131 -1.74 -8.15 2.06
C ILE A 131 -3.09 -7.77 2.69
N SER A 132 -3.14 -6.69 3.48
CA SER A 132 -4.39 -6.20 4.08
C SER A 132 -5.37 -5.74 3.01
N THR A 133 -4.92 -4.91 2.07
CA THR A 133 -5.76 -4.43 0.97
C THR A 133 -6.23 -5.57 0.07
N LEU A 134 -5.37 -6.55 -0.20
CA LEU A 134 -5.76 -7.77 -0.95
C LEU A 134 -6.80 -8.59 -0.19
N LYS A 135 -6.70 -8.73 1.14
CA LYS A 135 -7.72 -9.41 1.95
C LYS A 135 -9.07 -8.71 1.89
N GLU A 136 -9.08 -7.38 1.97
CA GLU A 136 -10.31 -6.60 1.84
C GLU A 136 -10.97 -6.83 0.48
N LEU A 137 -10.17 -6.81 -0.60
CA LEU A 137 -10.68 -7.06 -1.95
C LEU A 137 -11.23 -8.49 -2.09
N VAL A 138 -10.51 -9.50 -1.60
CA VAL A 138 -10.98 -10.89 -1.62
C VAL A 138 -12.28 -11.04 -0.84
N ASN A 139 -12.39 -10.45 0.35
CA ASN A 139 -13.63 -10.49 1.13
C ASN A 139 -14.80 -9.80 0.41
N TYR A 140 -14.53 -8.69 -0.26
CA TYR A 140 -15.54 -8.00 -1.06
C TYR A 140 -16.02 -8.86 -2.23
N LEU A 141 -15.10 -9.52 -2.94
CA LEU A 141 -15.44 -10.43 -4.03
C LEU A 141 -16.23 -11.66 -3.53
N LEU A 142 -15.83 -12.24 -2.40
CA LEU A 142 -16.57 -13.35 -1.78
C LEU A 142 -18.00 -12.95 -1.43
N LYS A 143 -18.20 -11.74 -0.89
CA LYS A 143 -19.53 -11.22 -0.58
C LYS A 143 -20.42 -11.12 -1.83
N ILE A 144 -19.87 -10.62 -2.94
CA ILE A 144 -20.60 -10.55 -4.22
C ILE A 144 -20.96 -11.95 -4.72
N ILE A 145 -20.02 -12.90 -4.64
CA ILE A 145 -20.25 -14.28 -5.08
C ILE A 145 -21.36 -14.93 -4.25
N ASP A 146 -21.36 -14.74 -2.93
CA ASP A 146 -22.40 -15.24 -2.04
C ASP A 146 -23.77 -14.62 -2.37
N GLU A 147 -23.84 -13.31 -2.63
CA GLU A 147 -25.07 -12.64 -3.06
C GLU A 147 -25.63 -13.25 -4.36
N VAL A 148 -24.77 -13.47 -5.36
CA VAL A 148 -25.18 -14.05 -6.66
C VAL A 148 -25.58 -15.53 -6.54
N ILE A 149 -24.88 -16.33 -5.74
CA ILE A 149 -25.24 -17.75 -5.52
C ILE A 149 -26.61 -17.84 -4.84
N ASN A 150 -26.85 -17.04 -3.80
CA ASN A 150 -28.12 -17.03 -3.08
C ASN A 150 -29.30 -16.55 -3.96
N GLU A 151 -29.09 -15.62 -4.89
CA GLU A 151 -30.13 -15.22 -5.84
C GLU A 151 -30.52 -16.36 -6.81
N ASN A 152 -29.57 -17.20 -7.22
CA ASN A 152 -29.83 -18.32 -8.13
C ASN A 152 -30.56 -19.49 -7.44
N GLU A 153 -30.22 -19.84 -6.19
CA GLU A 153 -30.93 -20.89 -5.45
C GLU A 153 -32.40 -20.54 -5.17
N ASN A 154 -32.68 -19.24 -4.95
CA ASN A 154 -34.05 -18.75 -4.78
C ASN A 154 -34.85 -18.76 -6.10
N ASN A 155 -34.19 -18.55 -7.24
CA ASN A 155 -34.84 -18.62 -8.56
C ASN A 155 -35.15 -20.07 -8.97
N GLU A 156 -34.26 -21.03 -8.75
CA GLU A 156 -34.53 -22.46 -9.04
C GLU A 156 -35.67 -23.02 -8.16
N SER A 157 -35.73 -22.61 -6.89
CA SER A 157 -36.82 -22.96 -5.97
C SER A 157 -38.19 -22.42 -6.42
N SER A 158 -38.19 -21.31 -7.17
CA SER A 158 -39.40 -20.69 -7.71
C SER A 158 -39.87 -21.30 -9.05
N GLU A 159 -38.99 -21.97 -9.79
CA GLU A 159 -39.33 -22.70 -11.01
C GLU A 159 -39.92 -24.09 -10.71
N ILE A 160 -39.42 -24.77 -9.67
CA ILE A 160 -39.92 -26.09 -9.24
C ILE A 160 -41.36 -26.01 -8.69
N GLN A 161 -41.77 -24.92 -8.04
CA GLN A 161 -43.16 -24.74 -7.59
C GLN A 161 -44.15 -24.43 -8.74
N LYS A 162 -43.68 -23.99 -9.92
CA LYS A 162 -44.53 -23.75 -11.10
C LYS A 162 -44.79 -25.01 -11.93
N THR A 163 -43.99 -26.07 -11.77
CA THR A 163 -44.21 -27.33 -12.48
C THR A 163 -45.27 -28.21 -11.80
N ASP A 164 -45.38 -28.18 -10.47
CA ASP A 164 -46.35 -29.00 -9.73
C ASP A 164 -47.79 -28.46 -9.76
N SER A 165 -47.98 -27.22 -10.19
CA SER A 165 -49.31 -26.57 -10.31
C SER A 165 -49.98 -26.73 -11.69
N ASN A 166 -49.31 -27.35 -12.66
CA ASN A 166 -49.84 -27.54 -14.03
C ASN A 166 -50.46 -28.93 -14.31
N ASP A 167 -50.44 -29.85 -13.34
CA ASP A 167 -50.94 -31.23 -13.53
C ASP A 167 -52.40 -31.44 -13.06
N ASP A 168 -52.97 -30.52 -12.29
CA ASP A 168 -54.37 -30.64 -11.83
C ASP A 168 -55.39 -30.09 -12.85
N ASP A 169 -55.03 -29.07 -13.65
CA ASP A 169 -55.92 -28.51 -14.70
C ASP A 169 -56.05 -29.39 -15.95
N LYS A 170 -55.17 -30.39 -16.14
CA LYS A 170 -55.25 -31.35 -17.27
C LYS A 170 -56.18 -32.53 -17.00
N LYS A 171 -56.56 -32.81 -15.75
CA LYS A 171 -57.45 -33.94 -15.43
C LYS A 171 -58.93 -33.59 -15.54
N GLU A 172 -59.33 -32.33 -15.38
CA GLU A 172 -60.74 -31.94 -15.47
C GLU A 172 -61.22 -31.75 -16.91
N ASN A 173 -60.38 -31.21 -17.80
CA ASN A 173 -60.72 -31.04 -19.22
C ASN A 173 -60.85 -32.35 -20.04
N ASN A 174 -60.34 -33.47 -19.53
CA ASN A 174 -60.45 -34.77 -20.20
C ASN A 174 -61.70 -35.58 -19.80
N LYS A 175 -62.44 -35.16 -18.77
CA LYS A 175 -63.68 -35.81 -18.36
C LYS A 175 -64.91 -35.25 -19.08
N GLU A 176 -64.93 -33.97 -19.40
CA GLU A 176 -66.04 -33.36 -20.15
C GLU A 176 -66.06 -33.72 -21.64
N ASN A 177 -64.90 -33.87 -22.29
CA ASN A 177 -64.86 -34.24 -23.71
C ASN A 177 -65.27 -35.70 -23.98
N ASN A 178 -65.13 -36.60 -23.00
CA ASN A 178 -65.53 -38.00 -23.18
C ASN A 178 -67.03 -38.26 -23.01
N ASN A 179 -67.79 -37.34 -22.40
CA ASN A 179 -69.24 -37.48 -22.27
C ASN A 179 -70.03 -36.91 -23.46
N LYS A 180 -69.47 -35.98 -24.24
CA LYS A 180 -70.13 -35.49 -25.47
C LYS A 180 -70.08 -36.46 -26.65
N LEU A 181 -69.19 -37.46 -26.64
CA LEU A 181 -69.05 -38.41 -27.75
C LEU A 181 -69.95 -39.66 -27.62
N LYS A 182 -70.53 -39.93 -26.44
CA LYS A 182 -71.40 -41.11 -26.22
C LYS A 182 -72.90 -40.89 -26.53
N LEU A 183 -73.33 -39.66 -26.87
CA LEU A 183 -74.75 -39.37 -27.18
C LEU A 183 -75.08 -39.19 -28.68
N LYS A 184 -74.13 -39.33 -29.60
CA LYS A 184 -74.36 -39.18 -31.06
C LYS A 184 -74.36 -40.48 -31.88
N LYS A 185 -74.57 -41.64 -31.26
CA LYS A 185 -74.66 -42.95 -31.96
C LYS A 185 -75.96 -43.74 -31.74
N ARG A 186 -77.06 -43.05 -31.44
CA ARG A 186 -78.42 -43.63 -31.53
C ARG A 186 -79.37 -42.57 -32.07
N ILE A 187 -79.50 -42.54 -33.40
CA ILE A 187 -80.69 -42.36 -34.24
C ILE A 187 -80.18 -42.50 -35.68
#